data_AF-A0A7J5ANJ3-F1
#
_entry.id   AF-A0A7J5ANJ3-F1
#
_cell.length_a   1.000
_cell.length_b   1.000
_cell.length_c   1.000
_cell.angle_alpha   90.00
_cell.angle_beta   90.00
_cell.angle_gamma   90.00
#
_symmetry.space_group_name_H-M   'P 1'
#
loop_
_entity.id
_entity.type
_entity.pdbx_description
1 polymer ?
#
loop_
_entity_poly.entity_id
_entity_poly.type
_entity_poly.pdbx_seq_one_letter_code
_entity_poly.pdbx_strand_id
1 'polypeptide(L)'
;MTSSTPAARSRYALVLLTVVWVVACLALLWWLFTIGMEGWADHHSNGGGRSAEFGRRSARALLLLAATAAGGPAVIALVAFGCRYRRTGLVYLLLAVVAAAALAPAVADAARTLRPPAAPLPAPTTCQEHSGGDSRCPGG
;
A
#
# COMPACT_ATOMS: atom_id res chain seq x y z
N MET A 1 -5.93 5.75 45.86
CA MET A 1 -6.79 5.73 44.65
C MET A 1 -6.50 6.97 43.82
N THR A 2 -5.61 6.86 42.83
CA THR A 2 -5.22 7.98 41.97
C THR A 2 -6.35 8.30 41.00
N SER A 3 -7.06 9.38 41.27
CA SER A 3 -8.09 9.93 40.40
C SER A 3 -7.43 10.43 39.10
N SER A 4 -7.28 9.54 38.13
CA SER A 4 -6.79 9.92 36.80
C SER A 4 -7.87 10.77 36.14
N THR A 5 -7.68 12.08 36.14
CA THR A 5 -8.54 13.03 35.44
C THR A 5 -8.75 12.57 33.99
N PRO A 6 -9.98 12.59 33.47
CA PRO A 6 -10.30 12.07 32.13
C PRO A 6 -9.46 12.74 31.01
N ALA A 7 -9.04 13.99 31.23
CA ALA A 7 -8.16 14.73 30.32
C ALA A 7 -6.70 14.25 30.28
N ALA A 8 -6.20 13.60 31.34
CA ALA A 8 -4.87 13.00 31.34
C ALA A 8 -4.88 11.68 30.56
N ARG A 9 -5.92 10.86 30.77
CA ARG A 9 -6.11 9.56 30.11
C ARG A 9 -6.18 9.68 28.58
N SER A 10 -6.87 10.70 28.05
CA SER A 10 -6.99 10.93 26.60
C SER A 10 -5.64 11.28 25.95
N ARG A 11 -4.79 12.04 26.64
CA ARG A 11 -3.44 12.37 26.16
C ARG A 11 -2.53 11.16 26.11
N TYR A 12 -2.53 10.33 27.16
CA TYR A 12 -1.77 9.08 27.18
C TYR A 12 -2.23 8.11 26.09
N ALA A 13 -3.54 8.04 25.81
CA ALA A 13 -4.06 7.22 24.73
C ALA A 13 -3.53 7.66 23.37
N LEU A 14 -3.52 8.96 23.06
CA LEU A 14 -2.95 9.47 21.81
C LEU A 14 -1.46 9.17 21.69
N VAL A 15 -0.68 9.38 22.76
CA VAL A 15 0.75 9.06 22.77
C VAL A 15 0.99 7.58 22.54
N LEU A 16 0.30 6.70 23.26
CA LEU A 16 0.42 5.25 23.07
C LEU A 16 0.05 4.84 21.64
N LEU A 17 -1.02 5.40 21.08
CA LEU A 17 -1.46 5.09 19.71
C LEU A 17 -0.41 5.54 18.69
N THR A 18 0.24 6.68 18.92
CA THR A 18 1.34 7.15 18.06
C THR A 18 2.58 6.29 18.18
N VAL A 19 2.94 5.86 19.38
CA VAL A 19 4.09 4.97 19.60
C VAL A 19 3.86 3.62 18.93
N VAL A 20 2.68 3.03 19.13
CA VAL A 20 2.29 1.76 18.49
C VAL A 20 2.33 1.89 16.97
N TRP A 21 1.83 3.00 16.43
CA TRP A 21 1.88 3.28 14.99
C TRP A 21 3.32 3.36 14.47
N VAL A 22 4.20 4.10 15.13
CA VAL A 22 5.62 4.22 14.73
C VAL A 22 6.31 2.86 14.78
N VAL A 23 6.10 2.08 15.85
CA VAL A 23 6.67 0.74 15.98
C VAL A 23 6.18 -0.19 14.88
N ALA A 24 4.88 -0.14 14.54
CA ALA A 24 4.33 -0.93 13.44
C ALA A 24 4.95 -0.55 12.08
N CYS A 25 5.12 0.75 11.81
CA CYS A 25 5.80 1.22 10.60
C CYS A 25 7.26 0.73 10.53
N LEU A 26 8.00 0.82 11.65
CA LEU A 26 9.38 0.34 11.71
C LEU A 26 9.48 -1.17 11.50
N ALA A 27 8.58 -1.96 12.10
CA ALA A 27 8.55 -3.40 11.90
C ALA A 27 8.27 -3.78 10.43
N LEU A 28 7.37 -3.07 9.76
CA LEU A 28 7.07 -3.30 8.34
C LEU A 28 8.22 -2.87 7.42
N LEU A 29 8.89 -1.76 7.72
CA LEU A 29 10.11 -1.34 7.01
C LEU A 29 11.23 -2.36 7.19
N TRP A 30 11.41 -2.86 8.42
CA TRP A 30 12.38 -3.91 8.71
C TRP A 30 12.07 -5.18 7.91
N TRP A 31 10.80 -5.59 7.84
CA TRP A 31 10.40 -6.75 7.06
C TRP A 31 10.63 -6.56 5.54
N LEU A 32 10.34 -5.37 5.00
CA LEU A 32 10.69 -5.04 3.61
C LEU A 32 12.19 -5.14 3.36
N PHE A 33 12.99 -4.67 4.30
CA PHE A 33 14.45 -4.76 4.23
C PHE A 33 14.93 -6.21 4.24
N THR A 34 14.40 -7.08 5.09
CA THR A 34 14.79 -8.49 5.12
C THR A 34 14.43 -9.22 3.82
N ILE A 35 13.24 -8.97 3.25
CA ILE A 35 12.85 -9.52 1.94
C ILE A 35 13.80 -9.04 0.84
N GLY A 36 14.19 -7.76 0.87
CA GLY A 36 15.14 -7.20 -0.08
C GLY A 36 16.52 -7.85 -0.01
N MET A 37 17.03 -8.08 1.20
CA MET A 37 18.31 -8.76 1.43
C MET A 37 18.29 -10.22 0.96
N GLU A 38 17.19 -10.94 1.22
CA GLU A 38 16.98 -12.31 0.73
C GLU A 38 16.98 -12.36 -0.81
N GLY A 39 16.28 -11.43 -1.46
CA GLY A 39 16.25 -11.33 -2.92
C GLY A 39 17.61 -10.95 -3.53
N TRP A 40 18.35 -10.03 -2.88
CA TRP A 40 19.69 -9.65 -3.31
C TRP A 40 20.65 -10.85 -3.25
N ALA A 41 20.60 -11.63 -2.17
CA ALA A 41 21.43 -12.82 -2.01
C ALA A 41 21.12 -13.89 -3.09
N ASP A 42 19.83 -14.16 -3.37
CA ASP A 42 19.40 -15.16 -4.36
C ASP A 42 19.85 -14.79 -5.79
N HIS A 43 19.84 -13.49 -6.12
CA HIS A 43 20.31 -12.98 -7.41
C HIS A 43 21.83 -13.18 -7.60
N HIS A 44 22.62 -13.09 -6.53
CA HIS A 44 24.08 -13.28 -6.59
C HIS A 44 24.49 -14.76 -6.50
N SER A 45 23.62 -15.64 -6.00
CA SER A 45 23.90 -17.08 -5.85
C SER A 45 23.50 -17.94 -7.06
N ASN A 46 23.28 -17.36 -8.25
CA ASN A 46 22.72 -18.04 -9.44
C ASN A 46 21.36 -18.73 -9.19
N GLY A 47 20.61 -18.30 -8.17
CA GLY A 47 19.30 -18.83 -7.79
C GLY A 47 18.17 -18.18 -8.57
N GLY A 48 18.09 -18.35 -9.88
CA GLY A 48 17.08 -17.66 -10.72
C GLY A 48 15.61 -18.05 -10.48
N GLY A 49 15.32 -18.98 -9.56
CA GLY A 49 14.02 -19.65 -9.43
C GLY A 49 12.97 -18.97 -8.55
N ARG A 50 13.32 -18.04 -7.65
CA ARG A 50 12.37 -17.47 -6.67
C ARG A 50 12.04 -15.99 -6.86
N SER A 51 12.51 -15.36 -7.94
CA SER A 51 12.28 -13.94 -8.22
C SER A 51 10.80 -13.52 -8.17
N ALA A 52 9.91 -14.33 -8.76
CA ALA A 52 8.47 -14.08 -8.75
C ALA A 52 7.84 -14.17 -7.34
N GLU A 53 8.40 -15.02 -6.46
CA GLU A 53 7.92 -15.18 -5.09
C GLU A 53 8.34 -14.01 -4.21
N PHE A 54 9.59 -13.56 -4.35
CA PHE A 54 10.07 -12.34 -3.67
C PHE A 54 9.27 -11.11 -4.10
N GLY A 55 8.96 -10.98 -5.40
CA GLY A 55 8.11 -9.90 -5.92
C GLY A 55 6.70 -9.88 -5.31
N ARG A 56 6.06 -11.04 -5.13
CA ARG A 56 4.75 -11.11 -4.47
C ARG A 56 4.82 -10.77 -2.98
N ARG A 57 5.88 -11.24 -2.29
CA ARG A 57 6.05 -11.01 -0.86
C ARG A 57 6.35 -9.54 -0.55
N SER A 58 7.22 -8.91 -1.33
CA SER A 58 7.54 -7.48 -1.23
C SER A 58 6.33 -6.61 -1.57
N ALA A 59 5.55 -6.96 -2.60
CA ALA A 59 4.32 -6.25 -2.95
C ALA A 59 3.29 -6.29 -1.80
N ARG A 60 3.10 -7.44 -1.14
CA ARG A 60 2.24 -7.55 0.06
C ARG A 60 2.75 -6.69 1.22
N ALA A 61 4.07 -6.74 1.48
CA ALA A 61 4.67 -5.96 2.55
C ALA A 61 4.55 -4.45 2.29
N LEU A 62 4.71 -3.99 1.04
CA LEU A 62 4.48 -2.61 0.62
C LEU A 62 3.02 -2.18 0.83
N LEU A 63 2.05 -3.02 0.47
CA LEU A 63 0.63 -2.71 0.68
C LEU A 63 0.30 -2.59 2.18
N LEU A 64 0.82 -3.51 3.01
CA LEU A 64 0.65 -3.45 4.46
C LEU A 64 1.30 -2.21 5.06
N LEU A 65 2.51 -1.86 4.60
CA LEU A 65 3.19 -0.64 5.01
C LEU A 65 2.36 0.58 4.64
N ALA A 66 1.85 0.65 3.40
CA ALA A 66 1.08 1.79 2.94
C ALA A 66 -0.24 1.94 3.70
N ALA A 67 -0.96 0.83 3.93
CA ALA A 67 -2.18 0.82 4.73
C ALA A 67 -1.92 1.26 6.18
N THR A 68 -0.80 0.84 6.77
CA THR A 68 -0.45 1.20 8.16
C THR A 68 0.03 2.66 8.26
N ALA A 69 0.86 3.10 7.32
CA ALA A 69 1.41 4.44 7.27
C ALA A 69 0.33 5.52 7.04
N ALA A 70 -0.67 5.25 6.19
CA ALA A 70 -1.78 6.17 5.96
C ALA A 70 -2.96 5.96 6.93
N GLY A 71 -3.28 4.70 7.25
CA GLY A 71 -4.40 4.33 8.13
C GLY A 71 -4.16 4.69 9.59
N GLY A 72 -2.93 4.54 10.09
CA GLY A 72 -2.58 4.87 11.47
C GLY A 72 -2.87 6.33 11.84
N PRO A 73 -2.37 7.32 11.08
CA PRO A 73 -2.67 8.73 11.33
C PRO A 73 -4.16 9.05 11.18
N ALA A 74 -4.90 8.38 10.28
CA ALA A 74 -6.35 8.55 10.17
C ALA A 74 -7.09 8.11 11.44
N VAL A 75 -6.71 6.96 12.04
CA VAL A 75 -7.28 6.50 13.32
C VAL A 75 -6.91 7.46 14.46
N ILE A 76 -5.65 7.91 14.52
CA ILE A 76 -5.21 8.90 15.52
C ILE A 76 -6.02 10.19 15.39
N ALA A 77 -6.27 10.65 14.16
CA ALA A 77 -7.06 11.84 13.89
C ALA A 77 -8.51 11.70 14.39
N LEU A 78 -9.17 10.56 14.13
CA LEU A 78 -10.52 10.28 14.61
C LEU A 78 -10.60 10.33 16.16
N VAL A 79 -9.65 9.70 16.84
CA VAL A 79 -9.57 9.73 18.31
C VAL A 79 -9.31 11.15 18.82
N ALA A 80 -8.45 11.91 18.15
CA ALA A 80 -8.17 13.31 18.49
C ALA A 80 -9.40 14.20 18.33
N PHE A 81 -10.18 14.03 17.26
CA PHE A 81 -11.45 14.75 17.06
C PHE A 81 -12.49 14.38 18.13
N GLY A 82 -12.62 13.09 18.47
CA GLY A 82 -13.49 12.63 19.56
C GLY A 82 -13.13 13.23 20.92
N CYS A 83 -11.84 13.51 21.14
CA CYS A 83 -11.32 14.16 22.35
C CYS A 83 -11.28 15.70 22.27
N ARG A 84 -11.89 16.32 21.24
CA ARG A 84 -11.89 17.78 20.96
C ARG A 84 -10.51 18.41 20.67
N TYR A 85 -9.48 17.61 20.39
CA TYR A 85 -8.15 18.09 19.97
C TYR A 85 -8.10 18.38 18.47
N ARG A 86 -8.84 19.40 18.01
CA ARG A 86 -9.01 19.72 16.57
C ARG A 86 -7.70 19.96 15.82
N ARG A 87 -6.76 20.71 16.41
CA ARG A 87 -5.44 20.99 15.78
C ARG A 87 -4.64 19.72 15.59
N THR A 88 -4.59 18.87 16.62
CA THR A 88 -3.89 17.58 16.57
C THR A 88 -4.54 16.64 15.55
N GLY A 89 -5.87 16.58 15.52
CA GLY A 89 -6.61 15.81 14.52
C GLY A 89 -6.30 16.25 13.10
N LEU A 90 -6.24 17.56 12.83
CA LEU A 90 -5.87 18.09 11.52
C LEU A 90 -4.44 17.72 11.11
N VAL A 91 -3.48 17.78 12.03
CA VAL A 91 -2.08 17.40 11.75
C VAL A 91 -1.99 15.93 11.36
N TYR A 92 -2.62 15.03 12.12
CA TYR A 92 -2.61 13.61 11.78
C TYR A 92 -3.39 13.28 10.51
N LEU A 93 -4.46 14.01 10.21
CA LEU A 93 -5.20 13.86 8.98
C LEU A 93 -4.39 14.33 7.77
N LEU A 94 -3.70 15.47 7.89
CA LEU A 94 -2.77 15.94 6.86
C LEU A 94 -1.63 14.92 6.65
N LEU A 95 -1.09 14.37 7.73
CA LEU A 95 -0.06 13.33 7.67
C LEU A 95 -0.56 12.07 6.94
N ALA A 96 -1.82 11.66 7.20
CA ALA A 96 -2.44 10.55 6.47
C ALA A 96 -2.51 10.82 4.97
N VAL A 97 -2.93 12.03 4.57
CA VAL A 97 -3.04 12.43 3.16
C VAL A 97 -1.68 12.48 2.48
N VAL A 98 -0.68 13.07 3.13
CA VAL A 98 0.70 13.14 2.61
C VAL A 98 1.29 11.74 2.45
N ALA A 99 1.12 10.87 3.46
CA ALA A 99 1.59 9.50 3.39
C ALA A 99 0.91 8.72 2.26
N ALA A 100 -0.43 8.85 2.12
CA ALA A 100 -1.18 8.20 1.06
C ALA A 100 -0.73 8.68 -0.34
N ALA A 101 -0.54 9.98 -0.52
CA ALA A 101 -0.07 10.55 -1.77
C ALA A 101 1.35 10.08 -2.13
N ALA A 102 2.25 10.05 -1.15
CA ALA A 102 3.63 9.59 -1.34
C ALA A 102 3.71 8.09 -1.68
N LEU A 103 2.83 7.28 -1.12
CA LEU A 103 2.81 5.82 -1.29
C LEU A 103 1.96 5.36 -2.48
N ALA A 104 1.08 6.20 -3.02
CA ALA A 104 0.21 5.89 -4.15
C ALA A 104 0.92 5.23 -5.35
N PRO A 105 2.07 5.74 -5.86
CA PRO A 105 2.74 5.10 -7.00
C PRO A 105 3.26 3.69 -6.66
N ALA A 106 3.84 3.51 -5.48
CA ALA A 106 4.35 2.21 -5.03
C ALA A 106 3.22 1.20 -4.82
N VAL A 107 2.07 1.65 -4.29
CA VAL A 107 0.86 0.83 -4.12
C VAL A 107 0.29 0.41 -5.48
N ALA A 108 0.23 1.33 -6.44
CA ALA A 108 -0.25 1.03 -7.79
C ALA A 108 0.62 -0.04 -8.48
N ASP A 109 1.94 0.05 -8.32
CA ASP A 109 2.87 -0.94 -8.86
C ASP A 109 2.74 -2.29 -8.17
N ALA A 110 2.75 -2.32 -6.83
CA ALA A 110 2.54 -3.53 -6.04
C ALA A 110 1.20 -4.22 -6.37
N ALA A 111 0.13 -3.44 -6.59
CA ALA A 111 -1.17 -3.95 -6.98
C ALA A 111 -1.13 -4.63 -8.35
N ARG A 112 -0.39 -4.08 -9.32
CA ARG A 112 -0.19 -4.71 -10.64
C ARG A 112 0.64 -5.98 -10.54
N THR A 113 1.64 -6.03 -9.65
CA THR A 113 2.43 -7.25 -9.40
C THR A 113 1.55 -8.38 -8.86
N LEU A 114 0.58 -8.06 -7.99
CA LEU A 114 -0.33 -9.05 -7.40
C LEU A 114 -1.50 -9.41 -8.32
N ARG A 115 -1.96 -8.46 -9.12
CA ARG A 115 -3.07 -8.63 -10.07
C ARG A 115 -2.65 -8.04 -11.42
N PRO A 116 -1.94 -8.83 -12.25
CA PRO A 116 -1.52 -8.36 -13.56
C PRO A 116 -2.74 -8.00 -14.40
N PRO A 117 -2.67 -6.92 -15.20
CA PRO A 117 -3.75 -6.57 -16.13
C PRO A 117 -3.97 -7.72 -17.10
N ALA A 118 -5.22 -7.91 -17.53
CA ALA A 118 -5.53 -8.89 -18.56
C ALA A 118 -4.68 -8.61 -19.81
N ALA A 119 -4.13 -9.67 -20.41
CA ALA A 119 -3.41 -9.54 -21.66
C ALA A 119 -4.32 -8.85 -22.70
N PRO A 120 -3.81 -7.89 -23.49
CA PRO A 120 -4.55 -7.35 -24.61
C PRO A 120 -5.07 -8.51 -25.45
N LEU A 121 -6.37 -8.52 -25.75
CA LEU A 121 -6.91 -9.51 -26.69
C LEU A 121 -6.12 -9.36 -27.99
N PRO A 122 -5.63 -10.48 -28.57
CA PRO A 122 -4.96 -10.41 -29.86
C PRO A 122 -5.88 -9.67 -30.83
N ALA A 123 -5.35 -8.64 -31.48
CA ALA A 123 -6.08 -7.96 -32.54
C ALA A 123 -6.55 -9.03 -33.54
N PRO A 124 -7.83 -9.06 -33.94
CA PRO A 124 -8.32 -10.09 -34.84
C PRO A 124 -7.50 -10.08 -36.13
N THR A 125 -6.66 -11.10 -36.30
CA THR A 125 -5.80 -11.29 -37.49
C THR A 125 -6.58 -11.83 -38.68
N THR A 126 -7.86 -12.12 -38.49
CA THR A 126 -8.76 -12.63 -39.51
C THR A 126 -9.96 -11.72 -39.60
N CYS A 127 -10.24 -11.20 -40.81
CA CYS A 127 -11.48 -10.52 -41.09
C CYS A 127 -12.63 -11.47 -40.76
N GLN A 128 -13.41 -11.12 -39.72
CA GLN A 128 -14.58 -11.89 -39.36
C GLN A 128 -15.72 -11.45 -40.29
N GLU A 129 -15.89 -12.20 -41.37
CA GLU A 129 -16.88 -11.97 -42.41
C GLU A 129 -18.29 -12.02 -41.78
N HIS A 130 -18.92 -10.86 -41.65
CA HIS A 130 -20.34 -10.80 -41.31
C HIS A 130 -21.11 -11.14 -42.59
N SER A 131 -21.91 -12.20 -42.51
CA SER A 131 -22.71 -12.78 -43.59
C SER A 131 -23.30 -11.69 -44.49
N GLY A 132 -22.75 -11.53 -45.70
CA GLY A 132 -23.10 -10.44 -46.60
C GLY A 132 -22.13 -10.17 -47.75
N GLY A 133 -20.92 -10.75 -47.75
CA GLY A 133 -20.02 -10.71 -48.91
C GLY A 133 -19.33 -9.37 -49.19
N ASP A 134 -19.28 -8.47 -48.20
CA ASP A 134 -18.48 -7.24 -48.31
C ASP A 134 -17.04 -7.48 -47.84
N SER A 135 -16.15 -7.77 -48.79
CA SER A 135 -14.72 -8.00 -48.57
C SER A 135 -13.90 -6.71 -48.39
N ARG A 136 -14.46 -5.66 -47.79
CA ARG A 136 -13.73 -4.41 -47.48
C ARG A 136 -13.40 -4.35 -46.00
N CYS A 137 -12.22 -4.86 -45.63
CA CYS A 137 -11.66 -4.64 -44.30
C CYS A 137 -10.96 -3.27 -44.25
N PRO A 138 -11.32 -2.37 -43.33
CA PRO A 138 -10.71 -1.05 -43.26
C PRO A 138 -9.38 -1.11 -42.50
N GLY A 139 -8.29 -1.26 -43.26
CA GLY A 139 -6.96 -0.75 -42.94
C GLY A 139 -6.54 0.42 -43.85
N GLY A 140 -7.45 0.87 -44.73
CA GLY A 140 -7.13 1.61 -45.95
C GLY A 140 -7.19 0.70 -47.16
#